data_AF-A0A663LLL0-F1
#
_entry.id   AF-A0A663LLL0-F1
#
_cell.length_a   1.000
_cell.length_b   1.000
_cell.length_c   1.000
_cell.angle_alpha   90.00
_cell.angle_beta   90.00
_cell.angle_gamma   90.00
#
_symmetry.space_group_name_H-M   'P 1'
#
loop_
_entity.id
_entity.type
_entity.pdbx_description
1 polymer ?
#
loop_
_entity_poly.entity_id
_entity_poly.type
_entity_poly.pdbx_seq_one_letter_code
_entity_poly.pdbx_strand_id
1 'polypeptide(L)'
;MTTICDLPEDVLVELLSLLPARDLLRSCRLVCAQWRDVVDLTTLWKRKCQRKGFYVQSLDRSISDWKIFYLLCNLKRNLIKNSCAEGLFNYS
;
A
#
# COMPACT_ATOMS: atom_id res chain seq x y z
N MET A 1 11.33 -9.81 28.18
CA MET A 1 10.57 -10.42 27.07
C MET A 1 10.74 -9.51 25.87
N THR A 2 11.18 -10.04 24.73
CA THR A 2 11.26 -9.28 23.48
C THR A 2 9.91 -9.29 22.77
N THR A 3 9.53 -8.15 22.23
CA THR A 3 8.28 -7.90 21.53
C THR A 3 8.58 -7.48 20.09
N ILE A 4 7.56 -7.47 19.22
CA ILE A 4 7.71 -6.98 17.84
C ILE A 4 8.19 -5.52 17.80
N CYS A 5 7.88 -4.72 18.83
CA CYS A 5 8.33 -3.33 18.93
C CYS A 5 9.85 -3.19 19.15
N ASP A 6 10.52 -4.24 19.62
CA ASP A 6 11.97 -4.25 19.82
C ASP A 6 12.75 -4.55 18.53
N LEU A 7 12.05 -4.80 17.41
CA LEU A 7 12.67 -5.01 16.11
C LEU A 7 13.20 -3.69 15.52
N PRO A 8 14.29 -3.76 14.73
CA PRO A 8 14.74 -2.64 13.92
C PRO A 8 13.64 -2.11 12.99
N GLU A 9 13.66 -0.79 12.73
CA GLU A 9 12.64 -0.12 11.91
C GLU A 9 12.54 -0.69 10.50
N ASP A 10 13.68 -0.99 9.87
CA ASP A 10 13.76 -1.57 8.53
C ASP A 10 13.12 -2.96 8.46
N VAL A 11 13.27 -3.76 9.51
CA VAL A 11 12.59 -5.06 9.66
C VAL A 11 11.09 -4.85 9.81
N LEU A 12 10.66 -3.87 10.60
CA LEU A 12 9.24 -3.55 10.76
C LEU A 12 8.62 -3.05 9.44
N VAL A 13 9.36 -2.25 8.65
CA VAL A 13 8.96 -1.84 7.29
C VAL A 13 8.75 -3.06 6.39
N GLU A 14 9.69 -4.01 6.36
CA GLU A 14 9.56 -5.21 5.54
C GLU A 14 8.34 -6.06 5.96
N LEU A 15 8.14 -6.24 7.27
CA LEU A 15 6.99 -6.98 7.80
C LEU A 15 5.67 -6.32 7.47
N LEU A 16 5.51 -5.02 7.77
CA LEU A 16 4.29 -4.29 7.50
C LEU A 16 4.03 -4.16 5.98
N SER A 17 5.08 -4.15 5.14
CA SER A 17 4.91 -4.10 3.68
C SER A 17 4.21 -5.34 3.11
N LEU A 18 4.22 -6.48 3.83
CA LEU A 18 3.49 -7.71 3.47
C LEU A 18 1.98 -7.60 3.65
N LEU A 19 1.51 -6.73 4.55
CA LEU A 19 0.09 -6.67 4.92
C LEU A 19 -0.76 -5.91 3.90
N PRO A 20 -2.07 -6.16 3.79
CA PRO A 20 -2.96 -5.35 2.96
C PRO A 20 -2.94 -3.87 3.39
N ALA A 21 -2.98 -2.95 2.41
CA ALA A 21 -2.95 -1.50 2.69
C ALA A 21 -4.11 -1.04 3.58
N ARG A 22 -5.28 -1.69 3.47
CA ARG A 22 -6.43 -1.40 4.32
C ARG A 22 -6.13 -1.67 5.79
N ASP A 23 -5.48 -2.79 6.09
CA ASP A 23 -5.16 -3.21 7.46
C ASP A 23 -4.07 -2.32 8.05
N LEU A 24 -3.10 -1.90 7.23
CA LEU A 24 -2.09 -0.93 7.63
C LEU A 24 -2.73 0.38 8.13
N LEU A 25 -3.70 0.90 7.37
CA LEU A 25 -4.32 2.19 7.65
C LEU A 25 -5.35 2.15 8.77
N ARG A 26 -6.08 1.04 8.92
CA ARG A 26 -7.21 0.94 9.87
C ARG A 26 -6.86 0.22 11.17
N SER A 27 -5.83 -0.62 11.17
CA SER A 27 -5.50 -1.48 12.31
C SER A 27 -4.07 -1.27 12.75
N CYS A 28 -3.08 -1.48 11.89
CA CYS A 28 -1.66 -1.40 12.27
C CYS A 28 -1.26 -0.02 12.79
N ARG A 29 -1.75 1.05 12.14
CA ARG A 29 -1.52 2.44 12.57
C ARG A 29 -2.05 2.75 13.97
N LEU A 30 -2.94 1.94 14.52
CA LEU A 30 -3.55 2.14 15.85
C LEU A 30 -2.92 1.26 16.93
N VAL A 31 -1.96 0.40 16.59
CA VAL A 31 -1.33 -0.54 17.55
C VAL A 31 -0.50 0.21 18.59
N CYS A 32 0.44 1.04 18.14
CA CYS A 32 1.29 1.87 18.99
C CYS A 32 1.91 3.02 18.18
N ALA A 33 2.61 3.95 18.86
CA ALA A 33 3.28 5.07 18.22
C ALA A 33 4.30 4.63 17.16
N GLN A 34 5.16 3.66 17.47
CA GLN A 34 6.17 3.16 16.53
C GLN A 34 5.54 2.59 15.24
N TRP A 35 4.46 1.81 15.36
CA TRP A 35 3.76 1.26 14.18
C TRP A 35 3.09 2.36 13.36
N ARG A 36 2.49 3.37 14.02
CA ARG A 36 1.95 4.53 13.32
C ARG A 36 3.03 5.24 12.52
N ASP A 37 4.17 5.47 13.14
CA ASP A 37 5.27 6.22 12.53
C ASP A 37 5.81 5.44 11.32
N VAL A 38 5.99 4.12 11.43
CA VAL A 38 6.35 3.26 10.29
C VAL A 38 5.27 3.21 9.21
N VAL A 39 3.98 3.16 9.56
CA VAL A 39 2.88 3.20 8.59
C VAL A 39 2.85 4.52 7.81
N ASP A 40 3.25 5.61 8.45
CA ASP A 40 3.28 6.94 7.83
C ASP A 40 4.61 7.21 7.09
N LEU A 41 5.63 6.33 7.19
CA LEU A 41 6.87 6.44 6.43
C LEU A 41 6.68 6.21 4.92
N THR A 42 7.28 7.10 4.14
CA THR A 42 7.36 6.99 2.67
C THR A 42 8.03 5.68 2.22
N THR A 43 9.05 5.22 2.94
CA THR A 43 9.81 3.99 2.62
C THR A 43 8.92 2.75 2.63
N LEU A 44 7.95 2.67 3.55
CA LEU A 44 6.97 1.58 3.58
C LEU A 44 6.18 1.50 2.27
N TRP A 45 5.58 2.62 1.84
CA TRP A 45 4.75 2.65 0.64
C TRP A 45 5.56 2.46 -0.64
N LYS A 46 6.79 2.98 -0.70
CA LYS A 46 7.75 2.65 -1.76
C LYS A 46 8.00 1.14 -1.83
N ARG A 47 8.25 0.50 -0.69
CA ARG A 47 8.48 -0.95 -0.62
C ARG A 47 7.27 -1.75 -1.10
N LYS A 48 6.06 -1.32 -0.76
CA LYS A 48 4.82 -1.93 -1.29
C LYS A 48 4.71 -1.76 -2.82
N CYS A 49 5.02 -0.57 -3.34
CA CYS A 49 5.06 -0.33 -4.79
C CYS A 49 6.07 -1.24 -5.50
N GLN A 50 7.28 -1.41 -4.95
CA GLN A 50 8.29 -2.33 -5.49
C GLN A 50 7.77 -3.76 -5.57
N ARG A 51 7.18 -4.26 -4.48
CA ARG A 51 6.63 -5.64 -4.42
C ARG A 51 5.46 -5.88 -5.38
N LYS A 52 4.71 -4.83 -5.72
CA LYS A 52 3.58 -4.88 -6.68
C LYS A 52 3.99 -4.57 -8.13
N GLY A 53 5.27 -4.23 -8.37
CA GLY A 53 5.74 -3.83 -9.69
C GLY A 53 5.30 -2.44 -10.15
N PHE A 54 4.84 -1.58 -9.22
CA PHE A 54 4.44 -0.20 -9.52
C PHE A 54 5.63 0.79 -9.50
N TYR A 55 6.77 0.37 -8.95
CA TYR A 55 7.93 1.23 -8.75
C TYR A 55 8.90 1.20 -9.93
N VAL A 56 9.39 2.37 -10.32
CA VAL A 56 10.59 2.56 -11.16
C VAL A 56 11.40 3.75 -10.61
N GLN A 57 12.72 3.71 -10.74
CA GLN A 57 13.63 4.68 -10.10
C GLN A 57 13.39 6.14 -10.53
N SER A 58 12.90 6.37 -11.76
CA SER A 58 12.59 7.72 -12.24
C SER A 58 11.45 8.40 -11.47
N LEU A 59 10.59 7.64 -10.78
CA LEU A 59 9.46 8.19 -10.03
C LEU A 59 9.88 8.92 -8.76
N ASP A 60 11.07 8.65 -8.21
CA ASP A 60 11.53 9.21 -6.93
C ASP A 60 11.51 10.74 -6.88
N ARG A 61 11.70 11.41 -8.03
CA ARG A 61 11.66 12.88 -8.12
C ARG A 61 10.26 13.44 -8.38
N SER A 62 9.32 12.59 -8.79
CA SER A 62 7.98 13.01 -9.24
C SER A 62 6.87 12.71 -8.23
N ILE A 63 7.04 11.68 -7.40
CA ILE A 63 6.03 11.24 -6.44
C ILE A 63 6.35 11.81 -5.06
N SER A 64 5.56 12.81 -4.66
CA SER A 64 5.64 13.42 -3.33
C SER A 64 4.99 12.58 -2.24
N ASP A 65 3.89 11.87 -2.57
CA ASP A 65 3.17 11.00 -1.63
C ASP A 65 3.04 9.58 -2.21
N TRP A 66 3.87 8.69 -1.70
CA TRP A 66 3.93 7.29 -2.12
C TRP A 66 2.74 6.47 -1.62
N LYS A 67 2.08 6.88 -0.53
CA LYS A 67 0.89 6.24 0.01
C LYS A 67 -0.30 6.46 -0.91
N ILE A 68 -0.54 7.72 -1.31
CA ILE A 68 -1.58 8.05 -2.29
C ILE A 68 -1.29 7.36 -3.62
N PHE A 69 -0.06 7.43 -4.11
CA PHE A 69 0.35 6.78 -5.36
C PHE A 69 0.05 5.27 -5.33
N TYR A 70 0.47 4.57 -4.27
CA TYR A 70 0.19 3.15 -4.10
C TYR A 70 -1.31 2.84 -4.17
N LEU A 71 -2.14 3.62 -3.46
CA LEU A 71 -3.59 3.40 -3.43
C LEU A 71 -4.21 3.57 -4.82
N LEU A 72 -3.81 4.61 -5.57
CA LEU A 72 -4.30 4.84 -6.93
C LEU A 72 -3.90 3.71 -7.88
N CYS A 73 -2.64 3.29 -7.85
CA CYS A 73 -2.17 2.15 -8.65
C CYS A 73 -2.90 0.85 -8.28
N ASN A 74 -3.08 0.59 -6.99
CA ASN A 74 -3.74 -0.63 -6.50
C ASN A 74 -5.25 -0.67 -6.81
N LEU A 75 -5.88 0.49 -6.99
CA LEU A 75 -7.30 0.60 -7.35
C LEU A 75 -7.53 0.73 -8.85
N LYS A 76 -6.48 0.95 -9.65
CA LYS A 76 -6.56 1.17 -11.10
C LYS A 76 -7.16 -0.06 -11.79
N ARG A 77 -8.37 0.11 -12.31
CA ARG A 77 -9.07 -0.85 -13.17
C ARG A 77 -10.10 -0.11 -14.02
N ASN A 78 -10.61 -0.75 -15.08
CA ASN A 78 -11.77 -0.22 -15.78
C ASN A 78 -12.98 -0.20 -14.83
N LEU A 79 -13.59 0.97 -14.68
CA LEU A 79 -14.77 1.16 -13.85
C LEU A 79 -16.07 1.08 -14.67
N ILE A 80 -15.96 1.14 -16.01
CA ILE A 80 -17.08 0.98 -16.92
C ILE A 80 -17.43 -0.51 -16.96
N LYS A 81 -18.64 -0.82 -16.50
CA LYS A 81 -19.19 -2.17 -16.64
C LYS A 81 -19.46 -2.45 -18.12
N ASN A 82 -19.12 -3.66 -18.56
CA ASN A 82 -19.45 -4.16 -19.90
C ASN A 82 -19.00 -3.23 -21.05
N SER A 83 -17.79 -2.67 -20.99
CA SER A 83 -17.31 -1.70 -21.98
C SER A 83 -17.26 -2.23 -23.42
N CYS A 84 -17.14 -3.54 -23.60
CA CYS A 84 -17.04 -4.20 -24.90
C CYS A 84 -18.31 -4.99 -25.28
N ALA A 85 -19.41 -4.84 -24.54
CA ALA A 85 -20.65 -5.60 -24.76
C ALA A 85 -20.48 -7.14 -24.73
N GLU A 86 -19.45 -7.65 -24.07
CA GLU A 86 -19.17 -9.10 -23.93
C GLU A 86 -20.05 -9.76 -22.85
N GLY A 87 -20.58 -8.99 -21.91
CA GLY A 87 -21.53 -9.48 -20.91
C GLY A 87 -22.97 -9.45 -21.44
N LEU A 88 -23.74 -10.51 -21.16
CA LEU A 88 -25.20 -10.49 -21.30
C LEU A 88 -25.78 -9.29 -20.54
N PHE A 89 -26.90 -8.74 -21.02
CA PHE A 89 -27.61 -7.60 -20.41
C PHE A 89 -28.20 -7.97 -19.04
N ASN A 90 -27.36 -8.13 -18.03
CA ASN A 90 -27.79 -8.24 -16.64
C ASN A 90 -28.01 -6.83 -16.11
N TYR A 91 -29.14 -6.22 -16.50
CA TYR A 91 -29.74 -5.10 -15.78
C TYR A 91 -30.74 -5.68 -14.78
N SER A 92 -30.30 -5.82 -13.53
CA SER A 92 -31.15 -6.11 -12.38
C SER A 92 -30.80 -5.10 -11.29
#